data_AF-A0A7Z7QP86-F1
#
_entry.id   AF-A0A7Z7QP86-F1
#
_cell.length_a   1.000
_cell.length_b   1.000
_cell.length_c   1.000
_cell.angle_alpha   90.00
_cell.angle_beta   90.00
_cell.angle_gamma   90.00
#
_symmetry.space_group_name_H-M   'P 1'
#
loop_
_entity.id
_entity.type
_entity.pdbx_description
1 polymer ?
#
loop_
_entity_poly.entity_id
_entity_poly.type
_entity_poly.pdbx_seq_one_letter_code
_entity_poly.pdbx_strand_id
1 'polypeptide(L)'
;MKSIYYVLIGLLMFYLDTLLTFLSPITIGHFSFILVPHLSFLFLMIIAIYKNTSTALILGVLLGIMQDLYFGQVYGVYLFGYIVSILIADKFLKVFFRDHTMLYGMILLGVIFLEIFVMVIYSLLGVN
;
A
#
# COMPACT_ATOMS: atom_id res chain seq x y z
N MET A 1 -6.91 12.36 -20.51
CA MET A 1 -6.56 13.42 -19.53
C MET A 1 -6.81 13.02 -18.07
N LYS A 2 -7.91 12.35 -17.69
CA LYS A 2 -8.18 11.98 -16.28
C LYS A 2 -7.18 10.99 -15.65
N SER A 3 -6.61 10.06 -16.42
CA SER A 3 -5.70 9.03 -15.86
C SER A 3 -4.33 9.54 -15.42
N ILE A 4 -3.85 10.64 -16.02
CA ILE A 4 -2.55 11.23 -15.67
C ILE A 4 -2.56 11.79 -14.24
N TYR A 5 -3.71 12.31 -13.78
CA TYR A 5 -3.83 12.79 -12.42
C TYR A 5 -3.67 11.67 -11.38
N TYR A 6 -4.18 10.46 -11.65
CA TYR A 6 -3.99 9.35 -10.72
C TYR A 6 -2.53 8.91 -10.63
N VAL A 7 -1.80 8.97 -11.73
CA VAL A 7 -0.35 8.70 -11.73
C VAL A 7 0.38 9.76 -10.91
N LEU A 8 0.10 11.05 -11.14
CA LEU A 8 0.72 12.14 -10.39
C LEU A 8 0.40 12.07 -8.89
N ILE A 9 -0.86 11.78 -8.53
CA ILE A 9 -1.25 11.60 -7.12
C ILE A 9 -0.58 10.37 -6.54
N GLY A 10 -0.51 9.25 -7.25
CA GLY A 10 0.19 8.05 -6.79
C GLY A 10 1.67 8.31 -6.50
N LEU A 11 2.35 9.02 -7.41
CA LEU A 11 3.75 9.45 -7.22
C LEU A 11 3.90 10.41 -6.02
N LEU A 12 2.95 11.34 -5.85
CA LEU A 12 2.93 12.24 -4.70
C LEU A 12 2.76 11.45 -3.39
N MET A 13 1.84 10.48 -3.35
CA MET A 13 1.61 9.64 -2.16
C MET A 13 2.86 8.84 -1.83
N PHE A 14 3.51 8.23 -2.83
CA PHE A 14 4.78 7.53 -2.65
C PHE A 14 5.88 8.44 -2.12
N TYR A 15 6.03 9.64 -2.68
CA TYR A 15 6.99 10.62 -2.21
C TYR A 15 6.75 11.01 -0.74
N LEU A 16 5.50 11.28 -0.37
CA LEU A 16 5.13 11.56 1.03
C LEU A 16 5.40 10.36 1.94
N ASP A 17 5.13 9.15 1.49
CA ASP A 17 5.44 7.90 2.21
C ASP A 17 6.93 7.84 2.55
N THR A 18 7.78 8.15 1.57
CA THR A 18 9.24 8.16 1.78
C THR A 18 9.68 9.22 2.76
N LEU A 19 9.15 10.44 2.65
CA LEU A 19 9.49 11.53 3.57
C LEU A 19 9.09 11.19 5.01
N LEU A 20 7.89 10.64 5.21
CA LEU A 20 7.43 10.25 6.53
C LEU A 20 8.25 9.10 7.12
N THR A 21 8.65 8.14 6.30
CA THR A 21 9.53 7.05 6.72
C THR A 21 10.92 7.59 7.11
N PHE A 22 11.45 8.59 6.41
CA PHE A 22 12.71 9.26 6.78
C PHE A 22 12.65 10.03 8.11
N LEU A 23 11.46 10.47 8.53
CA LEU A 23 11.27 11.09 9.84
C LEU A 23 11.25 10.06 10.98
N SER A 24 11.26 8.76 10.67
CA SER A 24 11.37 7.68 11.64
C SER A 24 12.83 7.28 11.89
N PRO A 25 13.22 6.82 13.10
CA PRO A 25 12.36 6.63 14.26
C PRO A 25 12.03 7.94 14.99
N ILE A 26 10.76 8.09 15.35
CA ILE A 26 10.31 9.23 16.15
C ILE A 26 10.54 8.88 17.62
N THR A 27 11.37 9.68 18.30
CA THR A 27 11.66 9.50 19.72
C THR A 27 10.81 10.47 20.56
N ILE A 28 10.02 9.91 21.47
CA ILE A 28 9.24 10.69 22.45
C ILE A 28 9.66 10.20 23.84
N GLY A 29 10.48 11.01 24.52
CA GLY A 29 11.10 10.61 25.78
C GLY A 29 12.04 9.42 25.59
N HIS A 30 11.74 8.29 26.25
CA HIS A 30 12.51 7.04 26.15
C HIS A 30 11.95 6.02 25.14
N PHE A 31 10.81 6.32 24.50
CA PHE A 31 10.19 5.42 23.55
C PHE A 31 10.54 5.83 22.11
N SER A 32 10.98 4.85 21.31
CA SER A 32 11.22 5.01 19.88
C SER A 32 10.11 4.31 19.09
N PHE A 33 9.41 5.06 18.24
CA PHE A 33 8.38 4.54 17.35
C PHE A 33 8.88 4.53 15.91
N ILE A 34 8.73 3.39 15.24
CA ILE A 34 8.98 3.26 13.79
C ILE A 34 7.64 3.51 13.10
N LEU A 35 7.59 4.53 12.26
CA LEU A 35 6.39 4.91 11.53
C LEU A 35 6.52 4.43 10.08
N VAL A 36 5.62 3.52 9.67
CA VAL A 36 5.52 3.01 8.29
C VAL A 36 4.13 3.37 7.76
N PRO A 37 4.00 4.46 6.98
CA PRO A 37 2.68 5.05 6.70
C PRO A 37 1.89 4.39 5.55
N HIS A 38 2.52 3.54 4.72
CA HIS A 38 1.91 2.78 3.60
C HIS A 38 0.91 3.59 2.74
N LEU A 39 1.15 4.88 2.54
CA LEU A 39 0.24 5.80 1.83
C LEU A 39 -0.02 5.35 0.39
N SER A 40 1.02 4.82 -0.25
CA SER A 40 0.98 4.29 -1.61
C SER A 40 -0.07 3.18 -1.74
N PHE A 41 -0.08 2.26 -0.77
CA PHE A 41 -1.02 1.14 -0.70
C PHE A 41 -2.45 1.60 -0.41
N LEU A 42 -2.62 2.50 0.57
CA LEU A 42 -3.92 3.07 0.91
C LEU A 42 -4.57 3.75 -0.31
N PHE A 43 -3.80 4.52 -1.07
CA PHE A 43 -4.25 5.13 -2.31
C PHE A 43 -4.72 4.10 -3.34
N LEU A 44 -3.96 3.02 -3.54
CA LEU A 44 -4.32 1.94 -4.47
C LEU A 44 -5.64 1.26 -4.07
N MET A 45 -5.84 1.00 -2.78
CA MET A 45 -7.08 0.42 -2.25
C MET A 45 -8.29 1.32 -2.53
N ILE A 46 -8.15 2.64 -2.35
CA ILE A 46 -9.21 3.61 -2.67
C ILE A 46 -9.53 3.58 -4.17
N ILE A 47 -8.52 3.58 -5.05
CA ILE A 47 -8.74 3.54 -6.51
C ILE A 47 -9.39 2.21 -6.94
N ALA A 48 -9.01 1.09 -6.32
CA ALA A 48 -9.59 -0.22 -6.60
C ALA A 48 -11.09 -0.26 -6.29
N ILE A 49 -11.50 0.33 -5.16
CA ILE A 49 -12.89 0.30 -4.69
C ILE A 49 -13.76 1.34 -5.42
N TYR A 50 -13.33 2.60 -5.49
CA TYR A 50 -14.19 3.69 -5.98
C TYR A 50 -14.13 3.93 -7.49
N LYS A 51 -13.15 3.35 -8.17
CA LYS A 51 -12.84 3.68 -9.57
C LYS A 51 -12.83 2.41 -10.42
N ASN A 52 -11.71 2.12 -11.07
CA ASN A 52 -11.56 1.01 -11.99
C ASN A 52 -10.39 0.16 -11.52
N THR A 53 -10.65 -1.13 -11.36
CA THR A 53 -9.69 -2.15 -10.94
C THR A 53 -8.52 -2.23 -11.89
N SER A 54 -8.75 -2.12 -13.20
CA SER A 54 -7.67 -2.07 -14.21
C SER A 54 -6.73 -0.89 -13.98
N THR A 55 -7.24 0.28 -13.60
CA THR A 55 -6.41 1.45 -13.28
C THR A 55 -5.63 1.23 -11.99
N ALA A 56 -6.28 0.67 -10.96
CA ALA A 56 -5.60 0.29 -9.72
C ALA A 56 -4.47 -0.71 -9.98
N LEU A 57 -4.70 -1.73 -10.82
CA LEU A 57 -3.68 -2.73 -11.16
C LEU A 57 -2.48 -2.12 -11.89
N ILE A 58 -2.71 -1.26 -12.89
CA ILE A 58 -1.61 -0.57 -13.60
C ILE A 58 -0.79 0.28 -12.63
N LEU A 59 -1.47 1.05 -11.77
CA LEU A 59 -0.79 1.84 -10.74
C LEU A 59 -0.12 0.96 -9.68
N GLY A 60 -0.70 -0.18 -9.34
CA GLY A 60 -0.20 -1.12 -8.36
C GLY A 60 1.07 -1.81 -8.83
N VAL A 61 1.18 -2.13 -10.12
CA VAL A 61 2.43 -2.58 -10.73
C VAL A 61 3.48 -1.49 -10.63
N LEU A 62 3.16 -0.26 -11.07
CA LEU A 62 4.12 0.85 -11.06
C LEU A 62 4.61 1.18 -9.65
N LEU A 63 3.70 1.41 -8.71
CA LEU A 63 4.03 1.75 -7.32
C LEU A 63 4.62 0.56 -6.56
N GLY A 64 4.21 -0.66 -6.87
CA GLY A 64 4.77 -1.88 -6.27
C GLY A 64 6.23 -2.08 -6.65
N ILE A 65 6.58 -1.89 -7.93
CA ILE A 65 7.99 -1.89 -8.38
C ILE A 65 8.77 -0.80 -7.65
N MET A 66 8.24 0.42 -7.57
CA MET A 66 8.92 1.51 -6.87
C MET A 66 9.13 1.18 -5.38
N GLN A 67 8.12 0.62 -4.71
CA GLN A 67 8.23 0.21 -3.31
C GLN A 67 9.30 -0.86 -3.11
N ASP A 68 9.31 -1.88 -3.98
CA ASP A 68 10.32 -2.93 -3.97
C ASP A 68 11.74 -2.37 -4.19
N LEU A 69 11.91 -1.38 -5.07
CA LEU A 69 13.21 -0.77 -5.34
C LEU A 69 13.73 0.14 -4.21
N TYR A 70 12.83 0.85 -3.52
CA TYR A 70 13.22 1.82 -2.49
C TYR A 70 13.26 1.24 -1.07
N PHE A 71 12.37 0.30 -0.76
CA PHE A 71 12.21 -0.26 0.59
C PHE A 71 12.34 -1.78 0.64
N GLY A 72 12.08 -2.47 -0.46
CA GLY A 72 12.10 -3.92 -0.51
C GLY A 72 13.51 -4.49 -0.39
N GLN A 73 13.67 -5.51 0.45
CA GLN A 73 14.88 -6.33 0.47
C GLN A 73 14.89 -7.37 -0.66
N VAL A 74 13.70 -7.80 -1.07
CA VAL A 74 13.48 -8.77 -2.14
C VAL A 74 12.50 -8.16 -3.14
N TYR A 75 12.92 -8.07 -4.40
CA TYR A 75 12.09 -7.52 -5.45
C TYR A 75 10.90 -8.43 -5.78
N GLY A 76 9.74 -7.82 -5.97
CA GLY A 76 8.49 -8.49 -6.30
C GLY A 76 7.55 -8.66 -5.11
N VAL A 77 8.01 -8.55 -3.87
CA VAL A 77 7.17 -8.83 -2.70
C VAL A 77 6.06 -7.78 -2.57
N TYR A 78 6.39 -6.50 -2.62
CA TYR A 78 5.38 -5.44 -2.58
C TYR A 78 4.56 -5.40 -3.87
N LEU A 79 5.17 -5.66 -5.04
CA LEU A 79 4.44 -5.78 -6.31
C LEU A 79 3.32 -6.83 -6.23
N PHE A 80 3.64 -8.06 -5.83
CA PHE A 80 2.64 -9.11 -5.75
C PHE A 80 1.65 -8.85 -4.62
N GLY A 81 2.11 -8.35 -3.47
CA GLY A 81 1.25 -7.96 -2.36
C GLY A 81 0.19 -6.92 -2.76
N TYR A 82 0.59 -5.90 -3.52
CA TYR A 82 -0.33 -4.87 -4.03
C TYR A 82 -1.33 -5.45 -5.03
N ILE A 83 -0.87 -6.25 -6.00
CA ILE A 83 -1.77 -6.88 -7.00
C ILE A 83 -2.80 -7.77 -6.32
N VAL A 84 -2.38 -8.65 -5.41
CA VAL A 84 -3.27 -9.56 -4.68
C VAL A 84 -4.29 -8.76 -3.87
N SER A 85 -3.85 -7.73 -3.14
CA SER A 85 -4.73 -6.89 -2.33
C SER A 85 -5.76 -6.14 -3.18
N ILE A 86 -5.36 -5.62 -4.35
CA ILE A 86 -6.27 -4.94 -5.29
C ILE A 86 -7.35 -5.90 -5.81
N LEU A 87 -6.98 -7.14 -6.16
CA LEU A 87 -7.93 -8.15 -6.64
C LEU A 87 -8.91 -8.58 -5.53
N ILE A 88 -8.42 -8.74 -4.29
CA ILE A 88 -9.28 -8.98 -3.12
C ILE A 88 -10.22 -7.79 -2.90
N ALA A 89 -9.70 -6.55 -3.00
CA ALA A 89 -10.48 -5.34 -2.84
C ALA A 89 -11.63 -5.24 -3.86
N ASP A 90 -11.34 -5.52 -5.13
CA ASP A 90 -12.35 -5.51 -6.18
C ASP A 90 -13.44 -6.56 -5.96
N LYS A 91 -13.07 -7.76 -5.50
CA LYS A 91 -14.01 -8.86 -5.34
C LYS A 91 -14.87 -8.76 -4.08
N PHE A 92 -14.27 -8.35 -2.96
CA PHE A 92 -14.90 -8.43 -1.64
C PHE A 92 -15.21 -7.05 -1.04
N LEU A 93 -14.32 -6.07 -1.21
CA LEU A 93 -14.45 -4.77 -0.55
C LEU A 93 -15.35 -3.80 -1.33
N LYS A 94 -15.37 -3.93 -2.66
CA LYS A 94 -16.13 -3.06 -3.55
C LYS A 94 -17.64 -3.08 -3.31
N VAL A 95 -18.16 -4.18 -2.74
CA VAL A 95 -19.58 -4.30 -2.36
C VAL A 95 -19.97 -3.27 -1.29
N PHE A 96 -19.03 -2.87 -0.44
CA PHE A 96 -19.25 -1.95 0.67
C PHE A 96 -19.01 -0.48 0.31
N PHE A 97 -18.90 -0.12 -0.98
CA PHE A 97 -18.52 1.24 -1.40
C PHE A 97 -19.42 2.38 -0.87
N ARG A 98 -20.65 2.07 -0.44
CA ARG A 98 -21.61 3.03 0.13
C ARG A 98 -21.42 3.25 1.63
N ASP A 99 -20.90 2.26 2.35
CA ASP A 99 -20.65 2.34 3.79
C ASP A 99 -19.19 2.76 4.01
N HIS A 100 -19.01 4.07 4.23
CA HIS A 100 -17.68 4.67 4.38
C HIS A 100 -16.96 4.17 5.64
N THR A 101 -17.69 3.95 6.74
CA THR A 101 -17.09 3.50 8.00
C THR A 101 -16.55 2.08 7.85
N MET A 102 -17.34 1.18 7.26
CA MET A 102 -16.89 -0.19 7.00
C MET A 102 -15.71 -0.21 6.01
N LEU A 103 -15.76 0.62 4.97
CA LEU A 103 -14.70 0.71 3.96
C LEU A 103 -13.36 1.18 4.56
N TYR A 104 -13.35 2.22 5.39
CA TYR A 104 -12.12 2.65 6.06
C TYR A 104 -11.54 1.55 6.96
N GLY A 105 -12.39 0.87 7.73
CA GLY A 105 -11.97 -0.26 8.56
C GLY A 105 -11.34 -1.39 7.72
N MET A 106 -11.95 -1.73 6.59
CA MET A 106 -11.45 -2.78 5.70
C MET A 106 -10.14 -2.39 5.00
N ILE A 107 -9.96 -1.11 4.63
CA ILE A 107 -8.70 -0.63 4.06
C ILE A 107 -7.57 -0.74 5.09
N LEU A 108 -7.82 -0.35 6.34
CA LEU A 108 -6.84 -0.49 7.43
C LEU A 108 -6.51 -1.97 7.72
N LEU A 109 -7.50 -2.85 7.71
CA LEU A 109 -7.26 -4.30 7.77
C LEU A 109 -6.43 -4.79 6.58
N GLY A 110 -6.58 -4.18 5.40
CA GLY A 110 -5.74 -4.43 4.24
C GLY A 110 -4.27 -4.11 4.47
N VAL A 111 -3.95 -3.06 5.24
CA VAL A 111 -2.57 -2.73 5.61
C VAL A 111 -1.98 -3.82 6.49
N ILE A 112 -2.73 -4.26 7.51
CA ILE A 112 -2.31 -5.36 8.39
C ILE A 112 -2.08 -6.64 7.58
N PHE A 113 -2.98 -6.95 6.64
CA PHE A 113 -2.83 -8.08 5.74
C PHE A 113 -1.55 -7.99 4.90
N LEU A 114 -1.26 -6.83 4.33
CA LEU A 114 -0.04 -6.60 3.56
C LEU A 114 1.21 -6.81 4.42
N GLU A 115 1.26 -6.28 5.63
CA GLU A 115 2.42 -6.44 6.52
C GLU A 115 2.66 -7.90 6.90
N ILE A 116 1.59 -8.64 7.25
CA ILE A 116 1.68 -10.07 7.52
C ILE A 116 2.19 -10.81 6.28
N PHE A 117 1.68 -10.48 5.09
CA PHE A 117 2.14 -11.07 3.84
C PHE A 117 3.64 -10.84 3.61
N VAL A 118 4.10 -9.60 3.74
CA VAL A 118 5.53 -9.24 3.58
C VAL A 118 6.38 -9.98 4.61
N MET A 119 5.98 -9.95 5.89
CA MET A 119 6.69 -10.61 6.99
C MET A 119 6.84 -12.11 6.76
N VAL A 120 5.76 -12.78 6.33
CA VAL A 120 5.79 -14.22 6.04
C VAL A 120 6.79 -14.50 4.91
N ILE A 121 6.74 -13.75 3.81
CA ILE A 121 7.65 -13.96 2.67
C ILE A 121 9.11 -13.73 3.08
N TYR A 122 9.40 -12.65 3.79
CA TYR A 122 10.76 -12.34 4.26
C TYR A 122 11.28 -13.39 5.24
N SER A 123 10.44 -13.85 6.17
CA SER A 123 10.80 -14.95 7.09
C SER A 123 11.10 -16.26 6.36
N LEU A 124 10.35 -16.60 5.31
CA LEU A 124 10.57 -17.80 4.51
C LEU A 124 11.87 -17.74 3.70
N LEU A 125 12.25 -16.54 3.27
CA LEU A 125 13.50 -16.30 2.54
C LEU A 125 14.71 -16.15 3.47
N GLY A 126 14.51 -16.17 4.79
CA GLY A 126 15.57 -16.02 5.79
C GLY A 126 16.16 -14.61 5.85
N VAL A 127 15.43 -13.61 5.36
CA VAL A 127 15.82 -12.20 5.40
C VAL A 127 14.94 -11.54 6.45
N ASN A 128 15.49 -11.27 7.63
CA ASN A 128 14.83 -10.53 8.72
C ASN A 128 15.88 -9.78 9.53
#